data_AF-A0A0L0BX74-F1
#
_entry.id   AF-A0A0L0BX74-F1
#
_cell.length_a   1.000
_cell.length_b   1.000
_cell.length_c   1.000
_cell.angle_alpha   90.00
_cell.angle_beta   90.00
_cell.angle_gamma   90.00
#
_symmetry.space_group_name_H-M   'P 1'
#
loop_
_entity.id
_entity.type
_entity.pdbx_description
1 polymer ?
#
loop_
_entity_poly.entity_id
_entity_poly.type
_entity_poly.pdbx_seq_one_letter_code
_entity_poly.pdbx_strand_id
1 'polypeptide(L)'
;MFRQQPNQLQYFVRQMVANVPRYYATKTTKNKTANKDDEVVFTPELGASFFAKNIGSTYWKWHAILSKHPELKTLKSKDVVNTINALRKFNFSTEDILTKPMILYTNEMTLENRYSVFKECGFETITISLLSKYVAAMNRSVATLKSLGHIPYKVDVIEQLRQTFEDIDVELHTNYSYNESLELKILRQRILNNYLQQRLHMSMEEVEKVWRVYTRLKHKSFYSVQKMVKVLLDELKFPRERIAKNAFLLYGDADNVCRIIKEIPTIDGQDIKEILFKRPKIMMSSCDALMATLQHVKDFGIGEEAILRCLEVLTLGPDTVLERLKDLNEVEEFQVLNTNPRILRLVHYQNKARLRLDYLNQLKVRCASLHILSCGSVAFAKFARDGSDRTKGRDIVIYLAKIMEKSEQDVRNLLSRHPNWCHIPALQVKQCYEFLLSKKFTKTDIYNNIHLLLYPTKRIDEKLLQLQTPEFLQDLQIHRSLKQLSNNEILTLVLYLIESEFHFTGDGIWTEQHTQHVENFNNLLPDFPESVNKIYKYGVKPAATTATATATALGGATNTEYVVNH
;
A
#
# COMPACT_ATOMS: atom_id res chain seq x y z
N MET A 1 11.33 -31.57 -47.05
CA MET A 1 10.09 -30.82 -47.38
C MET A 1 9.30 -30.56 -46.10
N PHE A 2 8.99 -29.29 -45.86
CA PHE A 2 8.03 -28.73 -44.88
C PHE A 2 8.08 -29.17 -43.40
N ARG A 3 8.66 -28.31 -42.55
CA ARG A 3 8.09 -27.95 -41.25
C ARG A 3 8.27 -26.45 -41.03
N GLN A 4 7.15 -25.72 -41.13
CA GLN A 4 7.05 -24.28 -40.90
C GLN A 4 7.18 -23.98 -39.40
N GLN A 5 7.97 -22.95 -39.04
CA GLN A 5 8.08 -22.42 -37.69
C GLN A 5 6.94 -21.42 -37.40
N PRO A 6 6.11 -21.60 -36.37
CA PRO A 6 5.17 -20.58 -35.92
C PRO A 6 5.84 -19.75 -34.82
N ASN A 7 6.76 -18.85 -35.17
CA ASN A 7 7.33 -17.92 -34.17
C ASN A 7 7.71 -16.52 -34.69
N GLN A 8 7.49 -16.22 -35.98
CA GLN A 8 7.78 -14.89 -36.51
C GLN A 8 6.62 -13.88 -36.34
N LEU A 9 5.36 -14.35 -36.25
CA LEU A 9 4.21 -13.46 -36.08
C LEU A 9 4.13 -12.84 -34.68
N GLN A 10 4.57 -13.56 -33.63
CA GLN A 10 4.56 -13.03 -32.25
C GLN A 10 5.65 -11.96 -32.01
N TYR A 11 6.75 -12.00 -32.77
CA TYR A 11 7.79 -10.98 -32.72
C TYR A 11 7.39 -9.70 -33.46
N PHE A 12 6.66 -9.83 -34.57
CA PHE A 12 6.20 -8.68 -35.36
C PHE A 12 5.08 -7.89 -34.65
N VAL A 13 4.17 -8.58 -33.95
CA VAL A 13 3.09 -7.92 -33.20
C VAL A 13 3.62 -7.19 -31.95
N ARG A 14 4.72 -7.63 -31.34
CA ARG A 14 5.33 -6.93 -30.18
C ARG A 14 6.08 -5.64 -30.54
N GLN A 15 6.59 -5.51 -31.78
CA GLN A 15 7.23 -4.26 -32.21
C GLN A 15 6.22 -3.16 -32.59
N MET A 16 5.01 -3.52 -33.02
CA MET A 16 3.94 -2.55 -33.34
C MET A 16 3.31 -1.91 -32.09
N VAL A 17 3.38 -2.56 -30.91
CA VAL A 17 2.80 -2.03 -29.65
C VAL A 17 3.70 -1.02 -28.95
N ALA A 18 4.96 -0.84 -29.40
CA ALA A 18 5.90 0.11 -28.80
C ALA A 18 5.68 1.59 -29.19
N ASN A 19 4.80 1.87 -30.15
CA ASN A 19 4.54 3.23 -30.68
C ASN A 19 3.08 3.71 -30.54
N VAL A 20 2.27 3.10 -29.67
CA VAL A 20 0.92 3.60 -29.38
C VAL A 20 0.95 4.44 -28.10
N PRO A 21 0.50 5.72 -28.12
CA PRO A 21 0.28 6.48 -26.90
C PRO A 21 -0.68 5.71 -25.99
N ARG A 22 -0.27 5.46 -24.74
CA ARG A 22 -1.16 4.88 -23.74
C ARG A 22 -2.26 5.89 -23.44
N TYR A 23 -3.43 5.69 -24.04
CA TYR A 23 -4.67 6.34 -23.61
C TYR A 23 -4.97 5.85 -22.19
N TYR A 24 -4.92 6.76 -21.22
CA TYR A 24 -5.56 6.54 -19.94
C TYR A 24 -7.07 6.58 -20.16
N ALA A 25 -7.75 5.50 -19.82
CA ALA A 25 -9.21 5.45 -19.85
C ALA A 25 -9.76 6.39 -18.75
N THR A 26 -10.04 7.64 -19.11
CA THR A 26 -10.92 8.51 -18.34
C THR A 26 -12.35 8.01 -18.52
N LYS A 27 -12.98 7.57 -17.43
CA LYS A 27 -14.42 7.29 -17.40
C LYS A 27 -15.15 8.55 -17.85
N THR A 28 -15.88 8.43 -18.95
CA THR A 28 -16.88 9.41 -19.40
C THR A 28 -18.03 9.40 -18.40
N THR A 29 -18.08 10.40 -17.52
CA THR A 29 -19.25 10.70 -16.70
C THR A 29 -20.34 11.23 -17.63
N LYS A 30 -21.37 10.40 -17.88
CA LYS A 30 -22.62 10.86 -18.48
C LYS A 30 -23.32 11.76 -17.44
N ASN A 31 -23.59 13.00 -17.85
CA ASN A 31 -24.40 13.96 -17.11
C ASN A 31 -25.73 13.34 -16.65
N LYS A 32 -25.96 13.31 -15.34
CA LYS A 32 -27.29 13.35 -14.74
C LYS A 32 -27.37 14.59 -13.86
N THR A 33 -28.45 15.32 -14.09
CA THR A 33 -28.83 16.61 -13.54
C THR A 33 -28.96 16.66 -12.02
N ALA A 34 -28.51 17.79 -11.48
CA ALA A 34 -29.00 18.50 -10.28
C ALA A 34 -28.86 17.82 -8.90
N ASN A 35 -27.87 18.28 -8.13
CA ASN A 35 -28.14 18.97 -6.85
C ASN A 35 -26.95 19.88 -6.48
N LYS A 36 -27.28 21.04 -5.90
CA LYS A 36 -26.37 22.12 -5.52
C LYS A 36 -25.63 21.78 -4.22
N ASP A 37 -24.47 22.43 -4.09
CA ASP A 37 -23.62 22.56 -2.90
C ASP A 37 -22.62 21.43 -2.67
N ASP A 38 -21.53 21.46 -3.45
CA ASP A 38 -20.20 21.01 -3.03
C ASP A 38 -19.13 21.85 -3.75
N GLU A 39 -18.19 22.41 -2.99
CA GLU A 39 -17.07 23.23 -3.49
C GLU A 39 -16.19 22.42 -4.44
N VAL A 40 -16.38 22.63 -5.75
CA VAL A 40 -15.45 22.18 -6.78
C VAL A 40 -14.18 23.02 -6.70
N VAL A 41 -13.09 22.43 -6.22
CA VAL A 41 -11.74 22.98 -6.34
C VAL A 41 -11.40 23.12 -7.83
N PHE A 42 -11.59 24.32 -8.37
CA PHE A 42 -11.17 24.70 -9.72
C PHE A 42 -9.64 24.58 -9.82
N THR A 43 -9.13 23.56 -10.50
CA THR A 43 -7.75 23.60 -10.99
C THR A 43 -7.69 24.63 -12.13
N PRO A 44 -6.88 25.70 -12.03
CA PRO A 44 -6.81 26.71 -13.09
C PRO A 44 -6.28 26.04 -14.36
N GLU A 45 -7.06 26.12 -15.44
CA GLU A 45 -6.64 25.63 -16.76
C GLU A 45 -5.30 26.26 -17.15
N LEU A 46 -4.36 25.42 -17.59
CA LEU A 46 -3.06 25.84 -18.12
C LEU A 46 -3.23 26.59 -19.45
N GLY A 47 -3.56 27.88 -19.33
CA GLY A 47 -3.76 28.80 -20.45
C GLY A 47 -2.47 29.50 -20.89
N ALA A 48 -2.53 30.20 -22.03
CA ALA A 48 -1.40 30.96 -22.56
C ALA A 48 -0.87 32.02 -21.58
N SER A 49 -1.73 32.56 -20.71
CA SER A 49 -1.34 33.48 -19.63
C SER A 49 -0.42 32.83 -18.60
N PHE A 50 -0.67 31.56 -18.23
CA PHE A 50 0.19 30.81 -17.32
C PHE A 50 1.59 30.63 -17.91
N PHE A 51 1.69 30.19 -19.17
CA PHE A 51 2.98 29.95 -19.82
C PHE A 51 3.75 31.26 -20.06
N ALA A 52 3.07 32.33 -20.47
CA ALA A 52 3.69 33.65 -20.62
C ALA A 52 4.26 34.16 -19.29
N LYS A 53 3.53 34.00 -18.18
CA LYS A 53 3.98 34.41 -16.84
C LYS A 53 5.18 33.59 -16.36
N ASN A 54 5.15 32.27 -16.52
CA ASN A 54 6.14 31.38 -15.90
C ASN A 54 7.38 31.13 -16.77
N ILE A 55 7.23 31.09 -18.10
CA ILE A 55 8.34 30.86 -19.05
C ILE A 55 8.87 32.17 -19.63
N GLY A 56 8.03 33.20 -19.67
CA GLY A 56 8.27 34.44 -20.41
C GLY A 56 7.63 34.39 -21.80
N SER A 57 7.92 35.39 -22.64
CA SER A 57 7.30 35.61 -23.96
C SER A 57 5.89 36.19 -23.89
N THR A 58 5.27 36.41 -25.05
CA THR A 58 3.96 37.06 -25.16
C THR A 58 2.82 36.05 -25.10
N TYR A 59 1.66 36.50 -24.61
CA TYR A 59 0.42 35.72 -24.62
C TYR A 59 0.12 35.14 -26.01
N TRP A 60 0.26 35.94 -27.08
CA TRP A 60 -0.03 35.52 -28.44
C TRP A 60 0.89 34.41 -28.96
N LYS A 61 2.19 34.46 -28.62
CA LYS A 61 3.14 33.40 -28.96
C LYS A 61 2.73 32.08 -28.29
N TRP A 62 2.42 32.10 -26.99
CA TRP A 62 1.95 30.91 -26.29
C TRP A 62 0.57 30.44 -26.74
N HIS A 63 -0.34 31.36 -27.08
CA HIS A 63 -1.63 31.01 -27.65
C HIS A 63 -1.44 30.23 -28.97
N ALA A 64 -0.60 30.72 -29.87
CA ALA A 64 -0.29 30.02 -31.12
C ALA A 64 0.38 28.64 -30.89
N ILE A 65 1.29 28.54 -29.91
CA ILE A 65 1.93 27.27 -29.53
C ILE A 65 0.91 26.29 -28.97
N LEU A 66 0.04 26.72 -28.06
CA LEU A 66 -1.00 25.87 -27.46
C LEU A 66 -2.09 25.49 -28.47
N SER A 67 -2.32 26.29 -29.51
CA SER A 67 -3.17 25.87 -30.63
C SER A 67 -2.52 24.75 -31.45
N LYS A 68 -1.19 24.78 -31.64
CA LYS A 68 -0.43 23.73 -32.35
C LYS A 68 -0.18 22.48 -31.49
N HIS A 69 -0.03 22.66 -30.18
CA HIS A 69 0.27 21.63 -29.20
C HIS A 69 -0.73 21.70 -28.03
N PRO A 70 -2.00 21.35 -28.27
CA PRO A 70 -3.06 21.46 -27.27
C PRO A 70 -2.81 20.58 -26.05
N GLU A 71 -2.04 19.52 -26.25
CA GLU A 71 -1.64 18.54 -25.25
C GLU A 71 -1.00 19.25 -24.04
N LEU A 72 -0.19 20.30 -24.24
CA LEU A 72 0.50 21.02 -23.16
C LEU A 72 -0.43 21.57 -22.07
N LYS A 73 -1.72 21.77 -22.38
CA LYS A 73 -2.75 22.19 -21.43
C LYS A 73 -3.10 21.11 -20.39
N THR A 74 -2.75 19.86 -20.67
CA THR A 74 -3.04 18.69 -19.81
C THR A 74 -1.98 18.44 -18.73
N LEU A 75 -0.86 19.17 -18.77
CA LEU A 75 0.21 19.05 -17.79
C LEU A 75 -0.25 19.52 -16.40
N LYS A 76 0.52 19.26 -15.35
CA LYS A 76 0.28 19.86 -14.04
C LYS A 76 1.12 21.13 -13.91
N SER A 77 0.55 22.19 -13.35
CA SER A 77 1.23 23.49 -13.21
C SER A 77 2.56 23.38 -12.47
N LYS A 78 2.62 22.58 -11.41
CA LYS A 78 3.84 22.33 -10.63
C LYS A 78 4.92 21.64 -11.47
N ASP A 79 4.54 20.62 -12.25
CA ASP A 79 5.48 19.87 -13.09
C ASP A 79 6.08 20.77 -14.18
N VAL A 80 5.26 21.65 -14.77
CA VAL A 80 5.73 22.63 -15.77
C VAL A 80 6.75 23.57 -15.16
N VAL A 81 6.45 24.18 -14.00
CA VAL A 81 7.36 25.09 -13.29
C VAL A 81 8.69 24.41 -12.96
N ASN A 82 8.65 23.19 -12.43
CA ASN A 82 9.84 22.40 -12.13
C ASN A 82 10.69 22.14 -13.39
N THR A 83 10.06 21.70 -14.47
CA THR A 83 10.76 21.48 -15.74
C THR A 83 11.40 22.76 -16.29
N ILE A 84 10.74 23.92 -16.16
CA ILE A 84 11.31 25.22 -16.57
C ILE A 84 12.52 25.58 -15.72
N ASN A 85 12.44 25.39 -14.41
CA ASN A 85 13.55 25.68 -13.50
C ASN A 85 14.77 24.82 -13.82
N ALA A 86 14.57 23.55 -14.16
CA ALA A 86 15.63 22.66 -14.62
C ALA A 86 16.26 23.16 -15.94
N LEU A 87 15.44 23.53 -16.93
CA LEU A 87 15.94 24.05 -18.21
C LEU A 87 16.73 25.35 -18.04
N ARG A 88 16.29 26.24 -17.14
CA ARG A 88 17.01 27.48 -16.80
C ARG A 88 18.34 27.19 -16.11
N LYS A 89 18.41 26.20 -15.22
CA LYS A 89 19.67 25.72 -14.61
C LYS A 89 20.71 25.29 -15.66
N PHE A 90 20.25 24.79 -16.80
CA PHE A 90 21.12 24.41 -17.92
C PHE A 90 21.44 25.56 -18.88
N ASN A 91 21.05 26.79 -18.52
CA ASN A 91 21.20 28.01 -19.32
C ASN A 91 20.41 28.03 -20.63
N PHE A 92 19.28 27.31 -20.70
CA PHE A 92 18.38 27.44 -21.86
C PHE A 92 17.51 28.70 -21.75
N SER A 93 17.45 29.45 -22.85
CA SER A 93 16.65 30.67 -22.95
C SER A 93 15.17 30.37 -23.18
N THR A 94 14.32 31.37 -22.97
CA THR A 94 12.89 31.30 -23.33
C THR A 94 12.72 30.98 -24.81
N GLU A 95 13.52 31.58 -25.70
CA GLU A 95 13.41 31.32 -27.14
C GLU A 95 13.78 29.88 -27.50
N ASP A 96 14.79 29.28 -26.83
CA ASP A 96 15.10 27.86 -27.00
C ASP A 96 13.88 26.98 -26.69
N ILE A 97 13.18 27.26 -25.58
CA ILE A 97 11.99 26.50 -25.17
C ILE A 97 10.88 26.65 -26.21
N LEU A 98 10.67 27.86 -26.75
CA LEU A 98 9.67 28.13 -27.78
C LEU A 98 9.97 27.40 -29.10
N THR A 99 11.26 27.14 -29.43
CA THR A 99 11.60 26.34 -30.62
C THR A 99 11.13 24.89 -30.50
N LYS A 100 11.01 24.37 -29.28
CA LYS A 100 10.65 22.97 -29.03
C LYS A 100 9.83 22.80 -27.75
N PRO A 101 8.60 23.33 -27.72
CA PRO A 101 7.80 23.46 -26.50
C PRO A 101 7.40 22.11 -25.91
N MET A 102 7.37 21.05 -26.72
CA MET A 102 7.13 19.67 -26.26
C MET A 102 8.21 19.14 -25.30
N ILE A 103 9.35 19.81 -25.14
CA ILE A 103 10.32 19.46 -24.09
C ILE A 103 9.69 19.53 -22.69
N LEU A 104 8.67 20.38 -22.50
CA LEU A 104 7.94 20.55 -21.24
C LEU A 104 7.20 19.28 -20.78
N TYR A 105 6.98 18.32 -21.67
CA TYR A 105 6.47 16.99 -21.33
C TYR A 105 7.47 16.11 -20.57
N THR A 106 8.76 16.42 -20.69
CA THR A 106 9.79 15.67 -19.99
C THR A 106 9.88 16.20 -18.57
N ASN A 107 9.74 15.32 -17.58
CA ASN A 107 9.87 15.74 -16.18
C ASN A 107 11.29 16.21 -15.86
N GLU A 108 11.40 17.14 -14.91
CA GLU A 108 12.66 17.71 -14.38
C GLU A 108 13.74 16.65 -14.17
N MET A 109 13.43 15.59 -13.41
CA MET A 109 14.41 14.53 -13.11
C MET A 109 14.93 13.83 -14.37
N THR A 110 14.08 13.56 -15.38
CA THR A 110 14.58 12.95 -16.62
C THR A 110 15.44 13.94 -17.41
N LEU A 111 15.11 15.24 -17.40
CA LEU A 111 15.93 16.25 -18.07
C LEU A 111 17.31 16.37 -17.42
N GLU A 112 17.38 16.47 -16.10
CA GLU A 112 18.63 16.48 -15.34
C GLU A 112 19.51 15.26 -15.63
N ASN A 113 18.92 14.06 -15.62
CA ASN A 113 19.66 12.84 -15.95
C ASN A 113 20.16 12.85 -17.39
N ARG A 114 19.32 13.21 -18.37
CA ARG A 114 19.71 13.23 -19.79
C ARG A 114 20.80 14.26 -20.07
N TYR A 115 20.69 15.44 -19.47
CA TYR A 115 21.70 16.49 -19.59
C TYR A 115 23.04 16.03 -19.00
N SER A 116 23.00 15.45 -17.80
CA SER A 116 24.18 14.89 -17.13
C SER A 116 24.83 13.79 -17.95
N VAL A 117 24.05 12.86 -18.50
CA VAL A 117 24.55 11.80 -19.39
C VAL A 117 25.29 12.38 -20.60
N PHE A 118 24.76 13.42 -21.25
CA PHE A 118 25.45 14.05 -22.36
C PHE A 118 26.77 14.72 -21.93
N LYS A 119 26.80 15.36 -20.76
CA LYS A 119 28.05 15.92 -20.22
C LYS A 119 29.10 14.84 -19.95
N GLU A 120 28.71 13.71 -19.34
CA GLU A 120 29.60 12.56 -19.11
C GLU A 120 30.16 11.99 -20.42
N CYS A 121 29.41 12.08 -21.52
CA CYS A 121 29.82 11.55 -22.82
C CYS A 121 30.64 12.55 -23.66
N GLY A 122 30.98 13.73 -23.12
CA GLY A 122 31.83 14.70 -23.81
C GLY A 122 31.12 15.66 -24.77
N PHE A 123 29.80 15.83 -24.63
CA PHE A 123 29.08 16.84 -25.41
C PHE A 123 29.41 18.25 -24.87
N GLU A 124 30.07 19.08 -25.70
CA GLU A 124 30.37 20.46 -25.34
C GLU A 124 29.10 21.32 -25.34
N THR A 125 28.37 21.32 -26.45
CA THR A 125 27.14 22.13 -26.63
C THR A 125 25.90 21.24 -26.66
N ILE A 126 25.13 21.26 -25.58
CA ILE A 126 23.86 20.52 -25.46
C ILE A 126 22.72 21.48 -25.80
N THR A 127 22.06 21.28 -26.94
CA THR A 127 20.90 22.08 -27.35
C THR A 127 19.58 21.45 -26.88
N ILE A 128 18.50 22.24 -26.77
CA ILE A 128 17.15 21.69 -26.49
C ILE A 128 16.77 20.65 -27.55
N SER A 129 17.10 20.88 -28.81
CA SER A 129 16.76 19.94 -29.88
C SER A 129 17.39 18.57 -29.67
N LEU A 130 18.66 18.55 -29.26
CA LEU A 130 19.38 17.33 -28.91
C LEU A 130 18.77 16.66 -27.67
N LEU A 131 18.45 17.44 -26.64
CA LEU A 131 17.86 16.94 -25.40
C LEU A 131 16.49 16.27 -25.61
N SER A 132 15.63 16.82 -26.48
CA SER A 132 14.36 16.14 -26.82
C SER A 132 14.57 14.93 -27.72
N LYS A 133 15.66 14.87 -28.48
CA LYS A 133 16.05 13.71 -29.32
C LYS A 133 17.02 12.77 -28.60
N TYR A 134 17.06 12.79 -27.27
CA TYR A 134 18.00 12.03 -26.46
C TYR A 134 18.13 10.56 -26.86
N VAL A 135 17.02 9.83 -27.00
CA VAL A 135 17.05 8.40 -27.36
C VAL A 135 17.69 8.19 -28.73
N ALA A 136 17.43 9.07 -29.69
CA ALA A 136 18.02 8.99 -31.02
C ALA A 136 19.53 9.27 -30.98
N ALA A 137 19.99 10.19 -30.14
CA ALA A 137 21.42 10.43 -29.93
C ALA A 137 22.10 9.22 -29.27
N MET A 138 21.48 8.62 -28.26
CA MET A 138 22.01 7.44 -27.55
C MET A 138 22.14 6.18 -28.43
N ASN A 139 21.33 6.07 -29.49
CA ASN A 139 21.37 4.98 -30.47
C ASN A 139 22.38 5.24 -31.61
N ARG A 140 23.11 6.36 -31.62
CA ARG A 140 24.16 6.63 -32.63
C ARG A 140 25.52 6.20 -32.11
N SER A 141 26.42 5.86 -33.04
CA SER A 141 27.81 5.58 -32.69
C SER A 141 28.56 6.85 -32.28
N VAL A 142 29.60 6.69 -31.47
CA VAL A 142 30.47 7.82 -31.05
C VAL A 142 31.07 8.51 -32.28
N ALA A 143 31.55 7.73 -33.26
CA ALA A 143 32.10 8.26 -34.51
C ALA A 143 31.08 9.12 -35.28
N THR A 144 29.81 8.71 -35.32
CA THR A 144 28.73 9.49 -35.95
C THR A 144 28.44 10.78 -35.19
N LEU A 145 28.47 10.74 -33.86
CA LEU A 145 28.23 11.93 -33.03
C LEU A 145 29.39 12.93 -33.16
N LYS A 146 30.61 12.45 -33.33
CA LYS A 146 31.78 13.27 -33.66
C LYS A 146 31.68 13.91 -35.04
N SER A 147 31.28 13.13 -36.06
CA SER A 147 31.13 13.66 -37.43
C SER A 147 30.03 14.69 -37.59
N LEU A 148 29.00 14.63 -36.74
CA LEU A 148 27.95 15.64 -36.67
C LEU A 148 28.32 16.86 -35.81
N GLY A 149 29.54 16.90 -35.26
CA GLY A 149 30.01 18.00 -34.43
C GLY A 149 29.35 18.09 -33.05
N HIS A 150 28.67 17.03 -32.60
CA HIS A 150 28.07 17.00 -31.27
C HIS A 150 29.09 16.69 -30.16
N ILE A 151 30.10 15.90 -30.50
CA ILE A 151 31.26 15.59 -29.64
C ILE A 151 32.51 16.04 -30.39
N PRO A 152 33.47 16.75 -29.77
CA PRO A 152 34.71 17.12 -30.42
C PRO A 152 35.54 15.88 -30.79
N TYR A 153 36.19 15.87 -31.96
CA TYR A 153 37.00 14.74 -32.40
C TYR A 153 38.14 14.39 -31.43
N LYS A 154 38.73 15.40 -30.78
CA LYS A 154 39.82 15.27 -29.80
C LYS A 154 39.43 14.56 -28.50
N VAL A 155 38.14 14.46 -28.20
CA VAL A 155 37.67 13.88 -26.94
C VAL A 155 37.71 12.36 -27.03
N ASP A 156 38.46 11.72 -26.14
CA ASP A 156 38.34 10.28 -25.91
C ASP A 156 37.13 10.02 -25.00
N VAL A 157 36.03 9.58 -25.62
CA VAL A 157 34.76 9.34 -24.93
C VAL A 157 34.87 8.16 -23.97
N ILE A 158 35.71 7.16 -24.26
CA ILE A 158 35.86 5.96 -23.43
C ILE A 158 36.57 6.37 -22.13
N GLU A 159 37.68 7.08 -22.26
CA GLU A 159 38.45 7.60 -21.13
C GLU A 159 37.66 8.58 -20.29
N GLN A 160 36.92 9.50 -20.92
CA GLN A 160 36.07 10.45 -20.21
C GLN A 160 34.98 9.75 -19.39
N LEU A 161 34.33 8.72 -19.97
CA LEU A 161 33.34 7.92 -19.27
C LEU A 161 33.95 7.13 -18.11
N ARG A 162 35.18 6.63 -18.24
CA ARG A 162 35.91 5.97 -17.14
C ARG A 162 36.22 6.94 -16.01
N GLN A 163 36.74 8.12 -16.34
CA GLN A 163 37.10 9.17 -15.39
C GLN A 163 35.90 9.80 -14.67
N THR A 164 34.68 9.54 -15.13
CA THR A 164 33.46 9.99 -14.44
C THR A 164 33.30 9.31 -13.07
N PHE A 165 33.88 8.12 -12.88
CA PHE A 165 33.86 7.43 -11.59
C PHE A 165 35.02 7.92 -10.71
N GLU A 166 34.69 8.67 -9.67
CA GLU A 166 35.67 9.25 -8.74
C GLU A 166 36.12 8.30 -7.61
N ASP A 167 35.39 7.21 -7.36
CA ASP A 167 35.61 6.34 -6.19
C ASP A 167 36.45 5.09 -6.49
N ILE A 168 36.52 4.68 -7.75
CA ILE A 168 37.39 3.60 -8.24
C ILE A 168 37.88 3.91 -9.66
N ASP A 169 39.07 3.41 -10.01
CA ASP A 169 39.52 3.40 -11.40
C ASP A 169 38.93 2.16 -12.11
N VAL A 170 38.01 2.39 -13.04
CA VAL A 170 37.22 1.31 -13.64
C VAL A 170 38.02 0.59 -14.72
N GLU A 171 38.59 -0.56 -14.39
CA GLU A 171 39.30 -1.40 -15.37
C GLU A 171 38.38 -1.89 -16.50
N LEU A 172 38.85 -1.77 -17.74
CA LEU A 172 38.08 -2.19 -18.91
C LEU A 172 38.28 -3.69 -19.17
N HIS A 173 37.20 -4.46 -19.05
CA HIS A 173 37.27 -5.91 -19.24
C HIS A 173 37.63 -6.26 -20.69
N THR A 174 38.70 -7.05 -20.86
CA THR A 174 39.24 -7.48 -22.17
C THR A 174 38.25 -8.20 -23.09
N ASN A 175 37.19 -8.79 -22.54
CA ASN A 175 36.17 -9.51 -23.30
C ASN A 175 35.24 -8.59 -24.10
N TYR A 176 35.27 -7.28 -23.84
CA TYR A 176 34.49 -6.31 -24.58
C TYR A 176 35.39 -5.50 -25.51
N SER A 177 34.92 -5.30 -26.74
CA SER A 177 35.49 -4.27 -27.60
C SER A 177 35.05 -2.89 -27.11
N TYR A 178 35.98 -1.96 -26.96
CA TYR A 178 35.69 -0.55 -26.68
C TYR A 178 36.21 0.26 -27.85
N ASN A 179 35.30 0.71 -28.71
CA ASN A 179 35.66 1.48 -29.90
C ASN A 179 34.54 2.47 -30.24
N GLU A 180 34.88 3.47 -31.05
CA GLU A 180 33.95 4.56 -31.39
C GLU A 180 32.86 4.16 -32.40
N SER A 181 32.94 2.97 -33.01
CA SER A 181 31.88 2.47 -33.89
C SER A 181 30.64 1.99 -33.11
N LEU A 182 30.79 1.73 -31.81
CA LEU A 182 29.70 1.32 -30.95
C LEU A 182 28.70 2.44 -30.69
N GLU A 183 27.42 2.07 -30.60
CA GLU A 183 26.39 2.97 -30.12
C GLU A 183 26.70 3.47 -28.70
N LEU A 184 26.46 4.75 -28.46
CA LEU A 184 26.79 5.39 -27.18
C LEU A 184 26.12 4.70 -25.99
N LYS A 185 24.88 4.20 -26.16
CA LYS A 185 24.18 3.45 -25.11
C LYS A 185 24.89 2.14 -24.74
N ILE A 186 25.45 1.44 -25.72
CA ILE A 186 26.12 0.14 -25.53
C ILE A 186 27.47 0.36 -24.86
N LEU A 187 28.20 1.40 -25.30
CA LEU A 187 29.45 1.80 -24.68
C LEU A 187 29.26 2.12 -23.20
N ARG A 188 28.27 2.97 -22.87
CA ARG A 188 27.94 3.30 -21.49
C ARG A 188 27.53 2.07 -20.68
N GLN A 189 26.71 1.18 -21.25
CA GLN A 189 26.29 -0.04 -20.58
C GLN A 189 27.50 -0.90 -20.18
N ARG A 190 28.47 -1.09 -21.09
CA ARG A 190 29.69 -1.87 -20.82
C ARG A 190 30.55 -1.26 -19.72
N ILE A 191 30.74 0.06 -19.75
CA ILE A 191 31.53 0.74 -18.71
C ILE A 191 30.83 0.65 -17.35
N LEU A 192 29.50 0.84 -17.30
CA LEU A 192 28.76 0.68 -16.06
C LEU A 192 28.79 -0.77 -15.54
N ASN A 193 28.79 -1.78 -16.43
CA ASN A 193 28.95 -3.17 -16.02
C ASN A 193 30.27 -3.38 -15.29
N ASN A 194 31.38 -2.88 -15.83
CA ASN A 194 32.69 -3.01 -15.19
C ASN A 194 32.69 -2.34 -13.81
N TYR A 195 32.12 -1.13 -13.71
CA TYR A 195 31.97 -0.45 -12.43
C TYR A 195 31.17 -1.29 -11.42
N LEU A 196 30.01 -1.83 -11.82
CA LEU A 196 29.18 -2.64 -10.91
C LEU A 196 29.87 -3.95 -10.51
N GLN A 197 30.61 -4.59 -11.42
CA GLN A 197 31.40 -5.79 -11.12
C GLN A 197 32.52 -5.50 -10.13
N GLN A 198 33.25 -4.41 -10.31
CA GLN A 198 34.36 -4.07 -9.43
C GLN A 198 33.87 -3.55 -8.08
N ARG A 199 32.93 -2.60 -8.09
CA ARG A 199 32.48 -1.90 -6.88
C ARG A 199 31.56 -2.74 -6.00
N LEU A 200 30.67 -3.52 -6.62
CA LEU A 200 29.66 -4.33 -5.92
C LEU A 200 29.90 -5.83 -6.01
N HIS A 201 30.96 -6.30 -6.69
CA HIS A 201 31.23 -7.72 -6.91
C HIS A 201 30.07 -8.48 -7.54
N MET A 202 29.32 -7.80 -8.41
CA MET A 202 28.22 -8.45 -9.12
C MET A 202 28.78 -9.44 -10.14
N SER A 203 28.14 -10.60 -10.26
CA SER A 203 28.46 -11.54 -11.34
C SER A 203 27.93 -11.02 -12.69
N MET A 204 28.44 -11.58 -13.79
CA MET A 204 27.91 -11.28 -15.14
C MET A 204 26.41 -11.55 -15.22
N GLU A 205 25.92 -12.65 -14.65
CA GLU A 205 24.49 -13.00 -14.64
C GLU A 205 23.63 -11.99 -13.87
N GLU A 206 24.14 -11.50 -12.73
CA GLU A 206 23.44 -10.49 -11.94
C GLU A 206 23.33 -9.18 -12.71
N VAL A 207 24.42 -8.75 -13.36
CA VAL A 207 24.44 -7.55 -14.21
C VAL A 207 23.48 -7.69 -15.39
N GLU A 208 23.47 -8.83 -16.09
CA GLU A 208 22.50 -9.09 -17.17
C GLU A 208 21.05 -9.04 -16.68
N LYS A 209 20.78 -9.59 -15.48
CA LYS A 209 19.47 -9.50 -14.84
C LYS A 209 19.09 -8.04 -14.56
N VAL A 210 20.02 -7.18 -14.15
CA VAL A 210 19.75 -5.74 -13.97
C VAL A 210 19.23 -5.13 -15.26
N TRP A 211 19.89 -5.37 -16.39
CA TRP A 211 19.47 -4.79 -17.66
C TRP A 211 18.12 -5.31 -18.16
N ARG A 212 17.84 -6.60 -17.90
CA ARG A 212 16.57 -7.23 -18.26
C ARG A 212 15.40 -6.69 -17.43
N VAL A 213 15.57 -6.53 -16.12
CA VAL A 213 14.49 -6.15 -15.19
C VAL A 213 14.36 -4.63 -15.07
N TYR A 214 15.49 -3.91 -15.04
CA TYR A 214 15.56 -2.48 -14.73
C TYR A 214 16.09 -1.67 -15.92
N THR A 215 15.40 -1.80 -17.06
CA THR A 215 15.78 -1.15 -18.34
C THR A 215 15.96 0.37 -18.28
N ARG A 216 15.39 1.05 -17.27
CA ARG A 216 15.53 2.51 -17.08
C ARG A 216 16.92 2.92 -16.60
N LEU A 217 17.69 2.01 -15.98
CA LEU A 217 19.04 2.29 -15.49
C LEU A 217 19.97 2.79 -16.61
N LYS A 218 19.72 2.38 -17.86
CA LYS A 218 20.52 2.78 -19.04
C LYS A 218 20.49 4.27 -19.35
N HIS A 219 19.54 4.99 -18.74
CA HIS A 219 19.38 6.42 -18.90
C HIS A 219 19.79 7.22 -17.66
N LYS A 220 20.35 6.54 -16.66
CA LYS A 220 20.89 7.18 -15.46
C LYS A 220 22.33 7.64 -15.75
N SER A 221 22.69 8.80 -15.21
CA SER A 221 24.06 9.29 -15.19
C SER A 221 24.91 8.39 -14.29
N PHE A 222 26.19 8.23 -14.63
CA PHE A 222 27.14 7.49 -13.82
C PHE A 222 27.33 8.16 -12.46
N TYR A 223 27.39 9.49 -12.43
CA TYR A 223 27.47 10.25 -11.18
C TYR A 223 26.31 9.92 -10.23
N SER A 224 25.07 9.86 -10.73
CA SER A 224 23.93 9.53 -9.87
C SER A 224 23.96 8.09 -9.37
N VAL A 225 24.37 7.13 -10.22
CA VAL A 225 24.52 5.73 -9.79
C VAL A 225 25.62 5.60 -8.75
N GLN A 226 26.76 6.22 -8.97
CA GLN A 226 27.91 6.23 -8.06
C GLN A 226 27.54 6.84 -6.71
N LYS A 227 26.90 8.01 -6.71
CA LYS A 227 26.43 8.69 -5.49
C LYS A 227 25.43 7.81 -4.73
N MET A 228 24.52 7.13 -5.42
CA MET A 228 23.59 6.20 -4.79
C MET A 228 24.29 4.98 -4.19
N VAL A 229 25.25 4.39 -4.90
CA VAL A 229 26.07 3.28 -4.37
C VAL A 229 26.83 3.71 -3.13
N LYS A 230 27.41 4.92 -3.13
CA LYS A 230 28.08 5.50 -1.97
C LYS A 230 27.15 5.62 -0.76
N VAL A 231 25.96 6.20 -0.93
CA VAL A 231 24.97 6.29 0.16
C VAL A 231 24.58 4.91 0.70
N LEU A 232 24.35 3.93 -0.19
CA LEU A 232 23.97 2.58 0.22
C LEU A 232 25.08 1.88 1.03
N LEU A 233 26.34 1.99 0.59
CA LEU A 233 27.48 1.34 1.24
C LEU A 233 27.95 2.07 2.50
N ASP A 234 28.06 3.40 2.43
CA ASP A 234 28.76 4.20 3.45
C ASP A 234 27.79 4.72 4.51
N GLU A 235 26.61 5.21 4.11
CA GLU A 235 25.65 5.81 5.06
C GLU A 235 24.67 4.79 5.64
N LEU A 236 24.20 3.86 4.80
CA LEU A 236 23.23 2.84 5.16
C LEU A 236 23.85 1.47 5.46
N LYS A 237 25.14 1.29 5.20
CA LYS A 237 25.90 0.05 5.48
C LYS A 237 25.28 -1.21 4.86
N PHE A 238 24.70 -1.09 3.67
CA PHE A 238 24.18 -2.26 2.96
C PHE A 238 25.35 -3.16 2.51
N PRO A 239 25.29 -4.48 2.74
CA PRO A 239 26.21 -5.41 2.10
C PRO A 239 26.08 -5.35 0.58
N ARG A 240 27.20 -5.52 -0.14
CA ARG A 240 27.23 -5.48 -1.61
C ARG A 240 26.20 -6.42 -2.25
N GLU A 241 26.10 -7.64 -1.75
CA GLU A 241 25.13 -8.65 -2.16
C GLU A 241 23.67 -8.18 -2.00
N ARG A 242 23.39 -7.39 -0.96
CA ARG A 242 22.06 -6.85 -0.69
C ARG A 242 21.69 -5.79 -1.74
N ILE A 243 22.66 -4.98 -2.15
CA ILE A 243 22.50 -4.01 -3.24
C ILE A 243 22.27 -4.74 -4.56
N ALA A 244 23.06 -5.76 -4.88
CA ALA A 244 22.90 -6.59 -6.08
C ALA A 244 21.49 -7.22 -6.17
N LYS A 245 21.01 -7.81 -5.06
CA LYS A 245 19.64 -8.36 -4.97
C LYS A 245 18.54 -7.31 -5.11
N ASN A 246 18.83 -6.05 -4.80
CA ASN A 246 17.90 -4.91 -4.88
C ASN A 246 18.36 -3.86 -5.90
N ALA A 247 18.83 -4.30 -7.08
CA ALA A 247 19.42 -3.38 -8.07
C ALA A 247 18.49 -2.26 -8.58
N PHE A 248 17.18 -2.33 -8.31
CA PHE A 248 16.28 -1.19 -8.54
C PHE A 248 16.71 0.07 -7.77
N LEU A 249 17.42 -0.08 -6.66
CA LEU A 249 17.94 1.03 -5.86
C LEU A 249 18.95 1.88 -6.63
N LEU A 250 19.69 1.30 -7.60
CA LEU A 250 20.67 2.04 -8.41
C LEU A 250 20.01 3.14 -9.26
N TYR A 251 18.70 3.07 -9.46
CA TYR A 251 17.93 4.10 -10.16
C TYR A 251 17.46 5.24 -9.23
N GLY A 252 17.49 5.05 -7.92
CA GLY A 252 16.96 6.02 -6.97
C GLY A 252 17.75 7.33 -6.93
N ASP A 253 17.20 8.29 -6.18
CA ASP A 253 17.80 9.60 -6.00
C ASP A 253 18.52 9.65 -4.64
N ALA A 254 19.85 9.74 -4.70
CA ALA A 254 20.70 9.74 -3.52
C ALA A 254 20.43 10.97 -2.63
N ASP A 255 20.14 12.14 -3.21
CA ASP A 255 19.85 13.35 -2.43
C ASP A 255 18.54 13.21 -1.67
N ASN A 256 17.53 12.62 -2.31
CA ASN A 256 16.28 12.28 -1.65
C ASN A 256 16.48 11.28 -0.50
N VAL A 257 17.30 10.23 -0.67
CA VAL A 257 17.59 9.28 0.41
C VAL A 257 18.33 9.94 1.56
N CYS A 258 19.31 10.81 1.28
CA CYS A 258 19.98 11.60 2.32
C CYS A 258 19.00 12.50 3.08
N ARG A 259 18.04 13.12 2.37
CA ARG A 259 16.95 13.88 3.01
C ARG A 259 16.09 13.00 3.91
N ILE A 260 15.70 11.80 3.47
CA ILE A 260 14.94 10.86 4.31
C ILE A 260 15.68 10.57 5.61
N ILE A 261 16.98 10.25 5.53
CA ILE A 261 17.81 9.96 6.71
C ILE A 261 17.88 11.15 7.67
N LYS A 262 17.96 12.37 7.13
CA LYS A 262 18.12 13.61 7.92
C LYS A 262 16.80 14.11 8.52
N GLU A 263 15.74 14.14 7.72
CA GLU A 263 14.45 14.75 8.06
C GLU A 263 13.52 13.76 8.79
N ILE A 264 13.70 12.46 8.58
CA ILE A 264 12.91 11.40 9.22
C ILE A 264 13.86 10.43 9.94
N PRO A 265 14.54 10.85 11.03
CA PRO A 265 15.57 10.01 11.66
C PRO A 265 15.01 8.75 12.32
N THR A 266 13.77 8.80 12.82
CA THR A 266 13.11 7.69 13.51
C THR A 266 11.63 7.62 13.17
N ILE A 267 11.05 6.42 13.21
CA ILE A 267 9.60 6.18 13.19
C ILE A 267 9.28 5.28 14.39
N ASP A 268 8.40 5.73 15.29
CA ASP A 268 8.09 5.02 16.55
C ASP A 268 9.36 4.59 17.32
N GLY A 269 10.35 5.50 17.39
CA GLY A 269 11.63 5.27 18.06
C GLY A 269 12.62 4.34 17.33
N GLN A 270 12.23 3.70 16.22
CA GLN A 270 13.14 2.88 15.43
C GLN A 270 13.91 3.73 14.40
N ASP A 271 15.23 3.53 14.30
CA ASP A 271 16.10 4.21 13.33
C ASP A 271 15.62 3.94 11.89
N ILE A 272 15.46 5.03 11.11
CA ILE A 272 15.06 4.97 9.71
C ILE A 272 16.02 4.13 8.86
N LYS A 273 17.32 4.12 9.16
CA LYS A 273 18.32 3.32 8.43
C LYS A 273 18.00 1.83 8.52
N GLU A 274 17.58 1.36 9.69
CA GLU A 274 17.13 -0.03 9.87
C GLU A 274 15.83 -0.31 9.11
N ILE A 275 14.90 0.65 9.09
CA ILE A 275 13.64 0.54 8.35
C ILE A 275 13.92 0.44 6.85
N LEU A 276 14.80 1.28 6.30
CA LEU A 276 15.23 1.24 4.91
C LEU A 276 15.96 -0.07 4.60
N PHE A 277 16.75 -0.62 5.53
CA PHE A 277 17.37 -1.93 5.36
C PHE A 277 16.35 -3.07 5.28
N LYS A 278 15.36 -3.07 6.19
CA LYS A 278 14.25 -4.03 6.21
C LYS A 278 13.40 -3.92 4.95
N ARG A 279 13.11 -2.70 4.50
CA ARG A 279 12.26 -2.40 3.33
C ARG A 279 12.90 -1.38 2.39
N PRO A 280 13.84 -1.80 1.52
CA PRO A 280 14.58 -0.87 0.66
C PRO A 280 13.72 -0.09 -0.34
N LYS A 281 12.55 -0.62 -0.71
CA LYS A 281 11.63 0.03 -1.64
C LYS A 281 11.13 1.40 -1.15
N ILE A 282 11.16 1.67 0.15
CA ILE A 282 10.79 2.98 0.73
C ILE A 282 11.68 4.10 0.17
N MET A 283 12.96 3.82 -0.11
CA MET A 283 13.90 4.80 -0.67
C MET A 283 13.49 5.34 -2.05
N MET A 284 12.55 4.68 -2.73
CA MET A 284 12.04 5.11 -4.03
C MET A 284 10.89 6.13 -3.91
N SER A 285 10.38 6.37 -2.70
CA SER A 285 9.41 7.43 -2.39
C SER A 285 10.16 8.74 -2.11
N SER A 286 9.56 9.89 -2.44
CA SER A 286 10.16 11.17 -2.05
C SER A 286 10.05 11.41 -0.55
N CYS A 287 11.00 12.14 0.04
CA CYS A 287 10.97 12.54 1.45
C CYS A 287 9.64 13.23 1.80
N ASP A 288 9.21 14.17 0.96
CA ASP A 288 7.95 14.91 1.15
C ASP A 288 6.72 13.98 1.13
N ALA A 289 6.71 12.97 0.26
CA ALA A 289 5.63 11.99 0.20
C ALA A 289 5.58 11.09 1.45
N LEU A 290 6.74 10.73 1.98
CA LEU A 290 6.84 9.97 3.23
C LEU A 290 6.33 10.82 4.40
N MET A 291 6.80 12.06 4.53
CA MET A 291 6.32 12.98 5.58
C MET A 291 4.81 13.20 5.51
N ALA A 292 4.26 13.42 4.31
CA ALA A 292 2.82 13.55 4.13
C ALA A 292 2.06 12.27 4.53
N THR A 293 2.60 11.10 4.19
CA THR A 293 2.00 9.81 4.58
C THR A 293 2.01 9.62 6.09
N LEU A 294 3.13 9.93 6.77
CA LEU A 294 3.24 9.88 8.22
C LEU A 294 2.23 10.83 8.87
N GLN A 295 2.11 12.05 8.35
CA GLN A 295 1.15 13.04 8.82
C GLN A 295 -0.29 12.56 8.65
N HIS A 296 -0.66 12.00 7.49
CA HIS A 296 -2.01 11.46 7.28
C HIS A 296 -2.33 10.32 8.26
N VAL A 297 -1.41 9.40 8.51
CA VAL A 297 -1.63 8.33 9.51
C VAL A 297 -1.92 8.94 10.88
N LYS A 298 -1.14 9.94 11.29
CA LYS A 298 -1.30 10.65 12.55
C LYS A 298 -2.62 11.43 12.64
N ASP A 299 -3.01 12.14 11.56
CA ASP A 299 -4.25 12.92 11.49
C ASP A 299 -5.51 12.05 11.68
N PHE A 300 -5.44 10.79 11.27
CA PHE A 300 -6.51 9.79 11.47
C PHE A 300 -6.46 9.11 12.85
N GLY A 301 -5.61 9.60 13.78
CA GLY A 301 -5.50 9.07 15.14
C GLY A 301 -4.85 7.69 15.25
N ILE A 302 -4.15 7.26 14.20
CA ILE A 302 -3.42 6.00 14.16
C ILE A 302 -2.00 6.27 14.66
N GLY A 303 -1.54 5.49 15.64
CA GLY A 303 -0.21 5.63 16.20
C GLY A 303 0.89 5.15 15.24
N GLU A 304 2.10 5.69 15.39
CA GLU A 304 3.25 5.36 14.53
C GLU A 304 3.65 3.88 14.65
N GLU A 305 3.33 3.21 15.77
CA GLU A 305 3.55 1.78 15.95
C GLU A 305 2.85 0.94 14.89
N ALA A 306 1.73 1.43 14.34
CA ALA A 306 1.02 0.78 13.24
C ALA A 306 1.86 0.74 11.96
N ILE A 307 2.68 1.76 11.74
CA ILE A 307 3.56 1.88 10.56
C ILE A 307 4.63 0.80 10.62
N LEU A 308 5.23 0.58 11.79
CA LEU A 308 6.21 -0.49 11.99
C LEU A 308 5.61 -1.89 11.75
N ARG A 309 4.29 -2.06 11.93
CA ARG A 309 3.57 -3.31 11.61
C ARG A 309 3.23 -3.48 10.12
N CYS A 310 3.32 -2.41 9.33
CA CYS A 310 3.04 -2.40 7.89
C CYS A 310 3.87 -1.33 7.15
N LEU A 311 5.19 -1.55 7.04
CA LEU A 311 6.11 -0.66 6.33
C LEU A 311 5.74 -0.48 4.84
N GLU A 312 4.97 -1.40 4.27
CA GLU A 312 4.51 -1.32 2.88
C GLU A 312 3.65 -0.09 2.58
N VAL A 313 2.99 0.47 3.60
CA VAL A 313 2.18 1.69 3.43
C VAL A 313 3.03 2.87 2.95
N LEU A 314 4.30 2.94 3.37
CA LEU A 314 5.26 3.98 2.99
C LEU A 314 5.72 3.87 1.52
N THR A 315 5.33 2.80 0.83
CA THR A 315 5.61 2.61 -0.61
C THR A 315 4.45 3.03 -1.52
N LEU A 316 3.34 3.49 -0.92
CA LEU A 316 2.18 4.04 -1.64
C LEU A 316 2.33 5.55 -1.81
N GLY A 317 1.58 6.13 -2.76
CA GLY A 317 1.48 7.58 -2.87
C GLY A 317 0.70 8.18 -1.70
N PRO A 318 1.03 9.38 -1.23
CA PRO A 318 0.38 10.01 -0.08
C PRO A 318 -1.12 10.23 -0.32
N ASP A 319 -1.50 10.68 -1.52
CA ASP A 319 -2.90 10.85 -1.92
C ASP A 319 -3.68 9.52 -1.85
N THR A 320 -3.05 8.43 -2.29
CA THR A 320 -3.64 7.09 -2.21
C THR A 320 -3.81 6.65 -0.76
N VAL A 321 -2.85 6.93 0.12
CA VAL A 321 -3.00 6.61 1.54
C VAL A 321 -4.15 7.42 2.15
N LEU A 322 -4.20 8.72 1.86
CA LEU A 322 -5.25 9.62 2.34
C LEU A 322 -6.66 9.19 1.89
N GLU A 323 -6.84 8.95 0.59
CA GLU A 323 -8.11 8.47 0.03
C GLU A 323 -8.55 7.18 0.70
N ARG A 324 -7.63 6.22 0.86
CA ARG A 324 -7.94 4.93 1.48
C ARG A 324 -8.23 5.03 2.97
N LEU A 325 -7.61 5.97 3.68
CA LEU A 325 -7.93 6.24 5.08
C LEU A 325 -9.32 6.86 5.23
N LYS A 326 -9.71 7.78 4.32
CA LYS A 326 -11.07 8.32 4.26
C LYS A 326 -12.11 7.23 4.04
N ASP A 327 -11.91 6.41 3.00
CA ASP A 327 -12.78 5.27 2.68
C ASP A 327 -12.95 4.31 3.86
N LEU A 328 -11.87 4.06 4.62
CA LEU A 328 -11.95 3.18 5.80
C LEU A 328 -12.75 3.82 6.94
N ASN A 329 -12.67 5.15 7.09
CA ASN A 329 -13.37 5.85 8.16
C ASN A 329 -14.88 5.99 7.90
N GLU A 330 -15.31 5.88 6.63
CA GLU A 330 -16.73 5.82 6.24
C GLU A 330 -17.44 4.54 6.69
N VAL A 331 -16.69 3.45 6.89
CA VAL A 331 -17.24 2.14 7.30
C VAL A 331 -17.23 2.04 8.83
N GLU A 332 -18.40 2.00 9.46
CA GLU A 332 -18.54 1.97 10.92
C GLU A 332 -17.79 0.80 11.59
N GLU A 333 -17.79 -0.38 10.96
CA GLU A 333 -17.07 -1.56 11.45
C GLU A 333 -15.57 -1.31 11.60
N PHE A 334 -14.99 -0.45 10.76
CA PHE A 334 -13.57 -0.13 10.78
C PHE A 334 -13.20 1.00 11.74
N GLN A 335 -14.15 1.85 12.12
CA GLN A 335 -13.90 2.91 13.11
C GLN A 335 -13.45 2.33 14.46
N VAL A 336 -14.03 1.19 14.88
CA VAL A 336 -13.62 0.48 16.11
C VAL A 336 -12.17 0.00 16.00
N LEU A 337 -11.78 -0.37 14.78
CA LEU A 337 -10.50 -0.99 14.45
C LEU A 337 -9.39 0.03 14.17
N ASN A 338 -9.70 1.33 14.09
CA ASN A 338 -8.70 2.41 13.98
C ASN A 338 -7.69 2.40 15.14
N THR A 339 -8.10 1.86 16.28
CA THR A 339 -7.24 1.68 17.46
C THR A 339 -6.21 0.56 17.31
N ASN A 340 -6.38 -0.32 16.32
CA ASN A 340 -5.56 -1.50 16.13
C ASN A 340 -4.38 -1.22 15.18
N PRO A 341 -3.13 -1.50 15.58
CA PRO A 341 -1.94 -1.28 14.74
C PRO A 341 -1.97 -1.99 13.37
N ARG A 342 -2.86 -2.96 13.17
CA ARG A 342 -3.01 -3.66 11.89
C ARG A 342 -3.91 -2.94 10.89
N ILE A 343 -4.56 -1.83 11.27
CA ILE A 343 -5.48 -1.10 10.39
C ILE A 343 -4.81 -0.67 9.07
N LEU A 344 -3.52 -0.31 9.10
CA LEU A 344 -2.77 0.07 7.89
C LEU A 344 -2.61 -1.07 6.88
N ARG A 345 -2.81 -2.34 7.28
CA ARG A 345 -2.86 -3.45 6.31
C ARG A 345 -4.11 -3.39 5.45
N LEU A 346 -5.22 -2.85 5.97
CA LEU A 346 -6.40 -2.60 5.14
C LEU A 346 -6.16 -1.46 4.17
N VAL A 347 -5.41 -0.43 4.56
CA VAL A 347 -4.96 0.62 3.63
C VAL A 347 -4.12 0.02 2.50
N HIS A 348 -3.16 -0.85 2.83
CA HIS A 348 -2.33 -1.46 1.81
C HIS A 348 -3.11 -2.41 0.87
N TYR A 349 -3.97 -3.27 1.43
CA TYR A 349 -4.73 -4.30 0.72
C TYR A 349 -6.21 -3.94 0.48
N GLN A 350 -6.54 -2.66 0.35
CA GLN A 350 -7.92 -2.15 0.39
C GLN A 350 -8.88 -2.86 -0.57
N ASN A 351 -8.53 -2.98 -1.85
CA ASN A 351 -9.39 -3.67 -2.83
C ASN A 351 -9.71 -5.11 -2.42
N LYS A 352 -8.72 -5.82 -1.86
CA LYS A 352 -8.90 -7.18 -1.37
C LYS A 352 -9.78 -7.22 -0.12
N ALA A 353 -9.57 -6.28 0.80
CA ALA A 353 -10.36 -6.16 2.02
C ALA A 353 -11.83 -5.84 1.71
N ARG A 354 -12.09 -4.92 0.77
CA ARG A 354 -13.43 -4.53 0.31
C ARG A 354 -14.19 -5.72 -0.28
N LEU A 355 -13.61 -6.40 -1.27
CA LEU A 355 -14.23 -7.59 -1.89
C LEU A 355 -14.55 -8.70 -0.86
N ARG A 356 -13.68 -8.86 0.14
CA ARG A 356 -13.90 -9.84 1.22
C ARG A 356 -14.99 -9.40 2.17
N LEU A 357 -15.04 -8.12 2.52
CA LEU A 357 -16.10 -7.58 3.35
C LEU A 357 -17.44 -7.74 2.64
N ASP A 358 -17.53 -7.38 1.36
CA ASP A 358 -18.74 -7.55 0.54
C ASP A 358 -19.20 -9.02 0.52
N TYR A 359 -18.26 -9.96 0.35
CA TYR A 359 -18.54 -11.39 0.41
C TYR A 359 -19.05 -11.83 1.80
N LEU A 360 -18.41 -11.38 2.88
CA LEU A 360 -18.85 -11.70 4.25
C LEU A 360 -20.23 -11.09 4.58
N ASN A 361 -20.50 -9.88 4.08
CA ASN A 361 -21.78 -9.19 4.24
C ASN A 361 -22.92 -9.93 3.50
N GLN A 362 -22.65 -10.45 2.31
CA GLN A 362 -23.61 -11.30 1.58
C GLN A 362 -23.92 -12.59 2.34
N LEU A 363 -22.92 -13.15 3.02
CA LEU A 363 -23.09 -14.28 3.93
C LEU A 363 -23.69 -13.89 5.30
N LYS A 364 -23.95 -12.60 5.54
CA LYS A 364 -24.41 -12.04 6.83
C LYS A 364 -23.53 -12.44 8.02
N VAL A 365 -22.22 -12.59 7.79
CA VAL A 365 -21.23 -12.82 8.85
C VAL A 365 -21.14 -11.57 9.70
N ARG A 366 -21.44 -11.67 11.00
CA ARG A 366 -21.43 -10.50 11.89
C ARG A 366 -20.00 -10.16 12.33
N CYS A 367 -19.13 -11.16 12.45
CA CYS A 367 -17.80 -11.02 13.02
C CYS A 367 -16.68 -10.87 11.98
N ALA A 368 -16.69 -9.79 11.19
CA ALA A 368 -15.56 -9.46 10.32
C ALA A 368 -14.38 -8.88 11.15
N SER A 369 -13.26 -9.61 11.22
CA SER A 369 -12.04 -9.14 11.91
C SER A 369 -10.99 -8.60 10.94
N LEU A 370 -10.14 -7.67 11.40
CA LEU A 370 -9.02 -7.15 10.59
C LEU A 370 -8.14 -8.27 10.06
N HIS A 371 -7.95 -9.32 10.85
CA HIS A 371 -7.14 -10.46 10.48
C HIS A 371 -7.70 -11.18 9.25
N ILE A 372 -9.01 -11.46 9.22
CA ILE A 372 -9.66 -12.18 8.11
C ILE A 372 -9.67 -11.32 6.84
N LEU A 373 -9.89 -10.01 6.97
CA LEU A 373 -9.90 -9.11 5.82
C LEU A 373 -8.51 -8.93 5.20
N SER A 374 -7.45 -8.97 6.01
CA SER A 374 -6.06 -8.76 5.56
C SER A 374 -5.24 -10.05 5.32
N CYS A 375 -5.76 -11.25 5.60
CA CYS A 375 -4.98 -12.49 5.51
C CYS A 375 -4.73 -13.00 4.08
N GLY A 376 -3.96 -14.09 3.95
CA GLY A 376 -3.79 -14.82 2.69
C GLY A 376 -5.11 -15.39 2.15
N SER A 377 -5.19 -15.65 0.84
CA SER A 377 -6.43 -16.13 0.21
C SER A 377 -6.86 -17.51 0.72
N VAL A 378 -5.90 -18.40 0.98
CA VAL A 378 -6.15 -19.74 1.54
C VAL A 378 -6.76 -19.67 2.95
N ALA A 379 -6.23 -18.81 3.82
CA ALA A 379 -6.74 -18.64 5.17
C ALA A 379 -8.16 -18.06 5.19
N PHE A 380 -8.44 -17.10 4.30
CA PHE A 380 -9.79 -16.55 4.13
C PHE A 380 -10.78 -17.60 3.63
N ALA A 381 -10.42 -18.37 2.60
CA ALA A 381 -11.27 -19.43 2.07
C ALA A 381 -11.55 -20.53 3.10
N LYS A 382 -10.58 -20.86 3.96
CA LYS A 382 -10.81 -21.76 5.09
C LYS A 382 -11.85 -21.19 6.06
N PHE A 383 -11.69 -19.94 6.49
CA PHE A 383 -12.65 -19.27 7.38
C PHE A 383 -14.07 -19.25 6.79
N ALA A 384 -14.20 -18.87 5.51
CA ALA A 384 -15.49 -18.86 4.81
C ALA A 384 -16.13 -20.26 4.71
N ARG A 385 -15.33 -21.31 4.57
CA ARG A 385 -15.82 -22.71 4.53
C ARG A 385 -16.20 -23.25 5.91
N ASP A 386 -15.49 -22.84 6.95
CA ASP A 386 -15.71 -23.32 8.32
C ASP A 386 -17.08 -22.83 8.85
N GLY A 387 -17.66 -21.77 8.27
CA GLY A 387 -19.01 -21.32 8.59
C GLY A 387 -19.19 -20.76 10.01
N SER A 388 -18.09 -20.68 10.78
CA SER A 388 -18.12 -20.21 12.17
C SER A 388 -18.06 -18.69 12.21
N ASP A 389 -19.13 -18.06 12.68
CA ASP A 389 -19.15 -16.63 12.99
C ASP A 389 -18.42 -16.35 14.32
N ARG A 390 -17.10 -16.57 14.31
CA ARG A 390 -16.23 -16.44 15.50
C ARG A 390 -14.94 -15.71 15.14
N THR A 391 -14.58 -14.70 15.92
CA THR A 391 -13.24 -14.09 15.84
C THR A 391 -12.26 -14.80 16.79
N LYS A 392 -11.01 -14.33 16.82
CA LYS A 392 -10.08 -14.67 17.92
C LYS A 392 -10.23 -13.73 19.12
N GLY A 393 -11.22 -12.82 19.10
CA GLY A 393 -11.47 -11.82 20.14
C GLY A 393 -10.42 -10.69 20.24
N ARG A 394 -9.34 -10.76 19.46
CA ARG A 394 -8.20 -9.82 19.53
C ARG A 394 -8.62 -8.37 19.29
N ASP A 395 -9.52 -8.14 18.34
CA ASP A 395 -9.95 -6.79 17.99
C ASP A 395 -10.75 -6.14 19.15
N ILE A 396 -11.61 -6.91 19.82
CA ILE A 396 -12.32 -6.48 21.04
C ILE A 396 -11.32 -6.16 22.17
N VAL A 397 -10.35 -7.06 22.40
CA VAL A 397 -9.36 -6.88 23.47
C VAL A 397 -8.56 -5.60 23.27
N ILE A 398 -8.04 -5.37 22.06
CA ILE A 398 -7.25 -4.17 21.74
C ILE A 398 -8.11 -2.92 21.92
N TYR A 399 -9.33 -2.93 21.41
CA TYR A 399 -10.25 -1.81 21.52
C TYR A 399 -10.55 -1.46 23.00
N LEU A 400 -10.99 -2.45 23.80
CA LEU A 400 -11.35 -2.25 25.19
C LEU A 400 -10.13 -1.87 26.06
N ALA A 401 -8.98 -2.51 25.84
CA ALA A 401 -7.73 -2.17 26.53
C ALA A 401 -7.35 -0.70 26.32
N LYS A 402 -7.50 -0.17 25.10
CA LYS A 402 -7.19 1.22 24.79
C LYS A 402 -8.18 2.19 25.43
N ILE A 403 -9.49 1.98 25.29
CA ILE A 403 -10.49 2.95 25.81
C ILE A 403 -10.60 2.96 27.34
N MET A 404 -10.30 1.83 27.98
CA MET A 404 -10.34 1.64 29.43
C MET A 404 -8.98 1.86 30.11
N GLU A 405 -7.91 2.08 29.32
CA GLU A 405 -6.53 2.26 29.81
C GLU A 405 -6.07 1.09 30.69
N LYS A 406 -6.30 -0.14 30.21
CA LYS A 406 -5.93 -1.40 30.89
C LYS A 406 -5.01 -2.24 30.01
N SER A 407 -4.34 -3.22 30.62
CA SER A 407 -3.52 -4.14 29.85
C SER A 407 -4.38 -5.07 28.97
N GLU A 408 -3.90 -5.39 27.76
CA GLU A 408 -4.58 -6.34 26.87
C GLU A 408 -4.78 -7.72 27.55
N GLN A 409 -3.83 -8.12 28.40
CA GLN A 409 -3.89 -9.41 29.10
C GLN A 409 -5.00 -9.43 30.14
N ASP A 410 -5.16 -8.36 30.93
CA ASP A 410 -6.20 -8.28 31.96
C ASP A 410 -7.60 -8.29 31.34
N VAL A 411 -7.80 -7.48 30.30
CA VAL A 411 -9.06 -7.42 29.55
C VAL A 411 -9.40 -8.79 28.96
N ARG A 412 -8.41 -9.47 28.36
CA ARG A 412 -8.61 -10.81 27.80
C ARG A 412 -8.98 -11.83 28.87
N ASN A 413 -8.28 -11.82 30.00
CA ASN A 413 -8.55 -12.74 31.10
C ASN A 413 -9.98 -12.54 31.64
N LEU A 414 -10.42 -11.28 31.74
CA LEU A 414 -11.76 -10.96 32.20
C LEU A 414 -12.83 -11.46 31.20
N LEU A 415 -12.73 -11.06 29.93
CA LEU A 415 -13.67 -11.48 28.87
C LEU A 415 -13.75 -13.00 28.71
N SER A 416 -12.64 -13.71 28.89
CA SER A 416 -12.57 -15.17 28.71
C SER A 416 -13.44 -15.96 29.69
N ARG A 417 -13.96 -15.31 30.74
CA ARG A 417 -14.92 -15.93 31.68
C ARG A 417 -16.29 -16.16 31.05
N HIS A 418 -16.64 -15.40 30.01
CA HIS A 418 -17.88 -15.63 29.26
C HIS A 418 -17.63 -16.62 28.10
N PRO A 419 -18.38 -17.72 27.97
CA PRO A 419 -18.07 -18.79 27.01
C PRO A 419 -18.08 -18.33 25.55
N ASN A 420 -18.94 -17.36 25.23
CA ASN A 420 -19.20 -16.95 23.85
C ASN A 420 -18.61 -15.58 23.46
N TRP A 421 -17.68 -15.03 24.24
CA TRP A 421 -17.16 -13.66 24.02
C TRP A 421 -16.51 -13.43 22.64
N CYS A 422 -15.98 -14.49 22.01
CA CYS A 422 -15.39 -14.42 20.66
C CYS A 422 -16.42 -14.35 19.51
N HIS A 423 -17.70 -14.54 19.80
CA HIS A 423 -18.80 -14.55 18.81
C HIS A 423 -19.51 -13.21 18.66
N ILE A 424 -19.01 -12.18 19.36
CA ILE A 424 -19.58 -10.83 19.31
C ILE A 424 -18.75 -9.96 18.36
N PRO A 425 -19.38 -9.17 17.47
CA PRO A 425 -18.69 -8.17 16.66
C PRO A 425 -18.13 -7.03 17.52
N ALA A 426 -16.94 -6.54 17.18
CA ALA A 426 -16.33 -5.42 17.90
C ALA A 426 -17.19 -4.13 17.85
N LEU A 427 -17.93 -3.92 16.75
CA LEU A 427 -18.86 -2.80 16.60
C LEU A 427 -19.98 -2.83 17.65
N GLN A 428 -20.57 -4.01 17.91
CA GLN A 428 -21.60 -4.16 18.94
C GLN A 428 -21.05 -3.84 20.33
N VAL A 429 -19.82 -4.29 20.63
CA VAL A 429 -19.14 -3.97 21.89
C VAL A 429 -18.94 -2.46 22.05
N LYS A 430 -18.52 -1.76 20.98
CA LYS A 430 -18.41 -0.28 20.97
C LYS A 430 -19.74 0.39 21.24
N GLN A 431 -20.78 0.02 20.48
CA GLN A 431 -22.12 0.60 20.62
C GLN A 431 -22.68 0.39 22.03
N CYS A 432 -22.46 -0.79 22.62
CA CYS A 432 -22.89 -1.08 23.98
C CYS A 432 -22.11 -0.25 25.02
N TYR A 433 -20.81 -0.08 24.82
CA TYR A 433 -19.97 0.76 25.69
C TYR A 433 -20.43 2.23 25.66
N GLU A 434 -20.65 2.78 24.46
CA GLU A 434 -21.15 4.15 24.27
C GLU A 434 -22.56 4.34 24.85
N PHE A 435 -23.43 3.34 24.68
CA PHE A 435 -24.76 3.34 25.29
C PHE A 435 -24.69 3.43 26.82
N LEU A 436 -23.86 2.62 27.48
CA LEU A 436 -23.72 2.67 28.95
C LEU A 436 -23.14 4.01 29.43
N LEU A 437 -22.17 4.57 28.71
CA LEU A 437 -21.67 5.92 29.01
C LEU A 437 -22.78 6.98 28.88
N SER A 438 -23.64 6.89 27.86
CA SER A 438 -24.77 7.81 27.68
C SER A 438 -25.78 7.75 28.84
N LYS A 439 -25.90 6.59 29.49
CA LYS A 439 -26.72 6.37 30.70
C LYS A 439 -25.99 6.78 32.00
N LYS A 440 -24.85 7.48 31.89
CA LYS A 440 -24.04 8.03 32.99
C LYS A 440 -23.33 6.99 33.87
N PHE A 441 -23.11 5.77 33.35
CA PHE A 441 -22.21 4.81 34.01
C PHE A 441 -20.75 5.22 33.82
N THR A 442 -19.92 5.05 34.85
CA THR A 442 -18.50 5.41 34.74
C THR A 442 -17.70 4.32 34.01
N LYS A 443 -16.53 4.66 33.48
CA LYS A 443 -15.62 3.66 32.86
C LYS A 443 -15.30 2.51 33.82
N THR A 444 -15.14 2.81 35.11
CA THR A 444 -14.83 1.84 36.16
C THR A 444 -16.00 0.89 36.41
N ASP A 445 -17.23 1.40 36.46
CA ASP A 445 -18.44 0.57 36.62
C ASP A 445 -18.58 -0.41 35.45
N ILE A 446 -18.36 0.07 34.23
CA ILE A 446 -18.43 -0.73 33.00
C ILE A 446 -17.31 -1.78 32.98
N TYR A 447 -16.09 -1.42 33.38
CA TYR A 447 -14.97 -2.37 33.45
C TYR A 447 -15.25 -3.51 34.44
N ASN A 448 -15.81 -3.22 35.61
CA ASN A 448 -16.17 -4.23 36.60
C ASN A 448 -17.27 -5.18 36.08
N ASN A 449 -18.12 -4.70 35.16
CA ASN A 449 -19.22 -5.44 34.54
C ASN A 449 -18.98 -5.69 33.04
N ILE A 450 -17.73 -5.92 32.62
CA ILE A 450 -17.33 -5.93 31.20
C ILE A 450 -18.14 -6.88 30.33
N HIS A 451 -18.64 -7.99 30.89
CA HIS A 451 -19.42 -8.99 30.18
C HIS A 451 -20.72 -8.43 29.63
N LEU A 452 -21.27 -7.39 30.26
CA LEU A 452 -22.48 -6.73 29.81
C LEU A 452 -22.32 -6.17 28.38
N LEU A 453 -21.10 -5.81 27.98
CA LEU A 453 -20.79 -5.32 26.63
C LEU A 453 -21.00 -6.37 25.52
N LEU A 454 -21.16 -7.64 25.88
CA LEU A 454 -21.38 -8.73 24.94
C LEU A 454 -22.86 -8.90 24.55
N TYR A 455 -23.77 -8.24 25.27
CA TYR A 455 -25.22 -8.41 25.09
C TYR A 455 -25.82 -7.32 24.22
N PRO A 456 -27.00 -7.56 23.60
CA PRO A 456 -27.72 -6.54 22.85
C PRO A 456 -28.14 -5.35 23.73
N THR A 457 -27.89 -4.12 23.27
CA THR A 457 -28.20 -2.89 23.99
C THR A 457 -29.68 -2.76 24.37
N LYS A 458 -30.59 -3.20 23.50
CA LYS A 458 -32.04 -3.19 23.79
C LYS A 458 -32.39 -3.98 25.04
N ARG A 459 -31.79 -5.17 25.22
CA ARG A 459 -32.10 -6.02 26.37
C ARG A 459 -31.52 -5.44 27.66
N ILE A 460 -30.36 -4.81 27.57
CA ILE A 460 -29.79 -4.06 28.69
C ILE A 460 -30.72 -2.92 29.09
N ASP A 461 -31.24 -2.15 28.13
CA ASP A 461 -32.17 -1.05 28.40
C ASP A 461 -33.50 -1.55 28.97
N GLU A 462 -34.07 -2.64 28.44
CA GLU A 462 -35.26 -3.29 28.96
C GLU A 462 -35.09 -3.66 30.44
N LYS A 463 -33.96 -4.28 30.82
CA LYS A 463 -33.68 -4.63 32.21
C LYS A 463 -33.42 -3.41 33.09
N LEU A 464 -32.74 -2.39 32.57
CA LEU A 464 -32.57 -1.13 33.29
C LEU A 464 -33.91 -0.45 33.57
N LEU A 465 -34.85 -0.46 32.62
CA LEU A 465 -36.21 0.06 32.80
C LEU A 465 -37.03 -0.79 33.76
N GLN A 466 -36.95 -2.12 33.66
CA GLN A 466 -37.64 -3.03 34.60
C GLN A 466 -37.20 -2.79 36.04
N LEU A 467 -35.90 -2.58 36.28
CA LEU A 467 -35.40 -2.27 37.61
C LEU A 467 -36.01 -0.97 38.17
N GLN A 468 -36.35 0.01 37.32
CA GLN A 468 -36.97 1.28 37.74
C GLN A 468 -38.41 1.12 38.22
N THR A 469 -39.06 -0.01 37.92
CA THR A 469 -40.44 -0.29 38.31
C THR A 469 -40.51 -0.78 39.76
N PRO A 470 -41.26 -0.12 40.66
CA PRO A 470 -41.35 -0.50 42.07
C PRO A 470 -41.88 -1.92 42.30
N GLU A 471 -42.85 -2.34 41.50
CA GLU A 471 -43.48 -3.68 41.54
C GLU A 471 -42.43 -4.78 41.31
N PHE A 472 -41.55 -4.57 40.33
CA PHE A 472 -40.50 -5.54 39.99
C PHE A 472 -39.41 -5.65 41.07
N LEU A 473 -39.08 -4.54 41.74
CA LEU A 473 -38.16 -4.58 42.89
C LEU A 473 -38.75 -5.33 44.08
N GLN A 474 -40.08 -5.24 44.26
CA GLN A 474 -40.80 -5.96 45.29
C GLN A 474 -40.81 -7.47 45.00
N ASP A 475 -41.02 -7.86 43.74
CA ASP A 475 -40.94 -9.26 43.28
C ASP A 475 -39.53 -9.85 43.50
N LEU A 476 -38.49 -9.04 43.32
CA LEU A 476 -37.10 -9.43 43.60
C LEU A 476 -36.74 -9.43 45.10
N GLN A 477 -37.69 -9.09 45.98
CA GLN A 477 -37.49 -8.96 47.43
C GLN A 477 -36.37 -7.99 47.81
N ILE A 478 -36.10 -6.99 46.96
CA ILE A 478 -35.08 -5.97 47.22
C ILE A 478 -35.74 -4.87 48.06
N HIS A 479 -35.51 -4.92 49.38
CA HIS A 479 -36.07 -3.97 50.34
C HIS A 479 -35.39 -2.58 50.31
N ARG A 480 -34.39 -2.39 49.44
CA ARG A 480 -33.70 -1.10 49.23
C ARG A 480 -34.29 -0.37 48.04
N SER A 481 -34.43 0.95 48.16
CA SER A 481 -34.75 1.79 46.98
C SER A 481 -33.60 1.71 45.98
N LEU A 482 -33.92 1.64 44.68
CA LEU A 482 -32.94 1.70 43.57
C LEU A 482 -31.96 2.88 43.70
N LYS A 483 -32.39 3.99 44.32
CA LYS A 483 -31.56 5.17 44.61
C LYS A 483 -30.42 4.91 45.61
N GLN A 484 -30.47 3.79 46.33
CA GLN A 484 -29.47 3.37 47.31
C GLN A 484 -28.44 2.40 46.71
N LEU A 485 -28.69 1.88 45.51
CA LEU A 485 -27.76 1.00 44.81
C LEU A 485 -26.70 1.85 44.09
N SER A 486 -25.46 1.40 44.19
CA SER A 486 -24.38 1.94 43.37
C SER A 486 -24.58 1.56 41.90
N ASN A 487 -24.04 2.38 41.00
CA ASN A 487 -24.01 2.10 39.57
C ASN A 487 -23.46 0.71 39.24
N ASN A 488 -22.42 0.28 39.97
CA ASN A 488 -21.83 -1.04 39.83
C ASN A 488 -22.82 -2.15 40.17
N GLU A 489 -23.55 -2.04 41.29
CA GLU A 489 -24.58 -3.02 41.69
C GLU A 489 -25.73 -3.09 40.69
N ILE A 490 -26.16 -1.94 40.14
CA ILE A 490 -27.20 -1.88 39.11
C ILE A 490 -26.77 -2.67 37.87
N LEU A 491 -25.55 -2.43 37.36
CA LEU A 491 -25.05 -3.16 36.19
C LEU A 491 -24.89 -4.67 36.45
N THR A 492 -24.43 -5.04 37.65
CA THR A 492 -24.33 -6.45 38.06
C THR A 492 -25.72 -7.12 38.09
N LEU A 493 -26.73 -6.44 38.65
CA LEU A 493 -28.11 -6.95 38.66
C LEU A 493 -28.68 -7.09 37.26
N VAL A 494 -28.43 -6.14 36.36
CA VAL A 494 -28.85 -6.25 34.96
C VAL A 494 -28.24 -7.50 34.31
N LEU A 495 -26.93 -7.70 34.47
CA LEU A 495 -26.26 -8.88 33.92
C LEU A 495 -26.84 -10.18 34.50
N TYR A 496 -27.09 -10.21 35.82
CA TYR A 496 -27.71 -11.35 36.49
C TYR A 496 -29.12 -11.63 35.94
N LEU A 497 -29.96 -10.61 35.78
CA LEU A 497 -31.32 -10.78 35.27
C LEU A 497 -31.32 -11.32 33.85
N ILE A 498 -30.43 -10.82 32.98
CA ILE A 498 -30.27 -11.36 31.62
C ILE A 498 -29.86 -12.83 31.70
N GLU A 499 -28.79 -13.16 32.42
CA GLU A 499 -28.28 -14.53 32.45
C GLU A 499 -29.22 -15.52 33.16
N SER A 500 -30.02 -15.07 34.13
CA SER A 500 -31.00 -15.91 34.81
C SER A 500 -32.06 -16.48 33.86
N GLU A 501 -32.46 -15.71 32.84
CA GLU A 501 -33.40 -16.14 31.80
C GLU A 501 -32.80 -17.22 30.89
N PHE A 502 -31.47 -17.30 30.82
CA PHE A 502 -30.72 -18.25 30.00
C PHE A 502 -29.95 -19.27 30.83
N HIS A 503 -30.30 -19.45 32.10
CA HIS A 503 -29.67 -20.40 33.01
C HIS A 503 -28.15 -20.27 33.08
N PHE A 504 -27.62 -19.05 32.99
CA PHE A 504 -26.19 -18.73 33.05
C PHE A 504 -25.32 -19.43 31.99
N THR A 505 -25.93 -19.77 30.84
CA THR A 505 -25.23 -20.42 29.72
C THR A 505 -24.41 -19.45 28.86
N GLY A 506 -24.61 -18.13 29.04
CA GLY A 506 -24.07 -17.11 28.12
C GLY A 506 -24.77 -17.10 26.75
N ASP A 507 -25.91 -17.77 26.59
CA ASP A 507 -26.69 -17.80 25.34
C ASP A 507 -27.53 -16.51 25.15
N GLY A 508 -27.66 -15.68 26.19
CA GLY A 508 -28.42 -14.42 26.16
C GLY A 508 -27.88 -13.39 25.16
N ILE A 509 -26.74 -13.64 24.53
CA ILE A 509 -26.18 -12.81 23.46
C ILE A 509 -26.92 -12.95 22.11
N TRP A 510 -27.70 -14.01 21.91
CA TRP A 510 -28.27 -14.41 20.60
C TRP A 510 -29.77 -14.14 20.44
N THR A 511 -30.36 -13.31 21.30
CA THR A 511 -31.82 -13.12 21.39
C THR A 511 -32.47 -12.47 20.17
N GLU A 512 -31.70 -11.89 19.25
CA GLU A 512 -32.16 -11.31 17.99
C GLU A 512 -31.61 -12.11 16.78
N GLN A 513 -32.34 -13.12 16.28
CA GLN A 513 -31.95 -13.86 15.07
C GLN A 513 -33.09 -13.99 14.06
N HIS A 514 -32.84 -13.51 12.84
CA HIS A 514 -33.62 -13.80 11.63
C HIS A 514 -32.86 -14.86 10.81
N THR A 515 -33.40 -16.07 10.68
CA THR A 515 -32.90 -17.10 9.76
C THR A 515 -33.38 -16.83 8.34
N GLN A 516 -32.47 -16.76 7.36
CA GLN A 516 -32.84 -16.80 5.93
C GLN A 516 -31.84 -17.60 5.09
N HIS A 517 -32.36 -18.19 4.01
CA HIS A 517 -31.65 -19.00 3.02
C HIS A 517 -30.71 -18.14 2.15
N VAL A 518 -29.59 -18.72 1.74
CA VAL A 518 -28.58 -18.07 0.88
C VAL A 518 -28.45 -18.93 -0.39
N GLU A 519 -28.71 -18.37 -1.58
CA GLU A 519 -28.64 -19.07 -2.89
C GLU A 519 -27.28 -18.88 -3.60
N ASN A 520 -26.69 -19.99 -4.06
CA ASN A 520 -25.61 -20.20 -5.05
C ASN A 520 -24.64 -19.02 -5.39
N PHE A 521 -23.36 -19.14 -4.98
CA PHE A 521 -22.32 -18.10 -5.05
C PHE A 521 -21.10 -18.44 -5.94
N ASN A 522 -21.30 -18.94 -7.16
CA ASN A 522 -20.17 -19.22 -8.08
C ASN A 522 -19.69 -18.00 -8.90
N ASN A 523 -20.38 -16.86 -8.86
CA ASN A 523 -20.11 -15.74 -9.78
C ASN A 523 -19.27 -14.57 -9.21
N LEU A 524 -18.87 -14.61 -7.94
CA LEU A 524 -18.28 -13.44 -7.27
C LEU A 524 -16.75 -13.50 -7.08
N LEU A 525 -16.14 -14.68 -7.19
CA LEU A 525 -14.69 -14.86 -7.08
C LEU A 525 -14.21 -15.93 -8.09
N PRO A 526 -13.54 -15.56 -9.20
CA PRO A 526 -13.08 -16.49 -10.24
C PRO A 526 -12.10 -17.57 -9.76
N ASP A 527 -11.53 -17.41 -8.57
CA ASP A 527 -10.49 -18.28 -8.01
C ASP A 527 -11.03 -19.33 -7.01
N PHE A 528 -12.35 -19.48 -6.88
CA PHE A 528 -12.95 -20.44 -5.92
C PHE A 528 -13.28 -21.79 -6.59
N PRO A 529 -12.90 -22.94 -5.98
CA PRO A 529 -13.28 -24.26 -6.49
C PRO A 529 -14.78 -24.52 -6.31
N GLU A 530 -15.42 -25.11 -7.33
CA GLU A 530 -16.87 -25.31 -7.51
C GLU A 530 -17.64 -26.08 -6.41
N SER A 531 -16.95 -26.54 -5.36
CA SER A 531 -17.52 -27.37 -4.28
C SER A 531 -18.36 -26.63 -3.21
N VAL A 532 -18.75 -25.36 -3.43
CA VAL A 532 -19.36 -24.51 -2.40
C VAL A 532 -20.89 -24.57 -2.43
N ASN A 533 -21.47 -25.72 -2.10
CA ASN A 533 -22.90 -25.86 -1.83
C ASN A 533 -23.13 -26.49 -0.45
N LYS A 534 -23.02 -25.66 0.59
CA LYS A 534 -23.52 -25.97 1.94
C LYS A 534 -24.32 -24.79 2.47
N ILE A 535 -25.38 -25.09 3.20
CA ILE A 535 -26.21 -24.09 3.90
C ILE A 535 -25.40 -23.61 5.12
N TYR A 536 -25.02 -22.32 5.11
CA TYR A 536 -24.31 -21.70 6.23
C TYR A 536 -25.28 -20.88 7.09
N LYS A 537 -25.30 -21.14 8.40
CA LYS A 537 -26.08 -20.36 9.38
C LYS A 537 -25.15 -19.45 10.16
N TYR A 538 -24.85 -18.27 9.63
CA TYR A 538 -24.09 -17.24 10.33
C TYR A 538 -24.97 -16.51 11.34
N GLY A 539 -24.38 -16.04 12.45
CA GLY A 539 -25.13 -15.38 13.53
C GLY A 539 -26.03 -16.28 14.38
N VAL A 540 -25.99 -17.60 14.21
CA VAL A 540 -26.73 -18.61 15.01
C VAL A 540 -25.75 -19.36 15.92
N LYS A 541 -26.22 -19.83 17.10
CA LYS A 541 -25.43 -20.71 17.97
C LYS A 541 -24.84 -21.86 17.12
N PRO A 542 -23.51 -22.09 17.18
CA PRO A 542 -22.91 -23.22 16.47
C PRO A 542 -23.60 -24.52 16.88
N ALA A 543 -24.03 -25.33 15.91
CA ALA A 543 -24.58 -26.64 16.22
C ALA A 543 -23.52 -27.44 16.98
N ALA A 544 -23.90 -28.01 18.14
CA ALA A 544 -23.02 -28.91 18.87
C ALA A 544 -22.66 -30.06 17.94
N THR A 545 -21.38 -30.20 17.58
CA THR A 545 -20.91 -31.38 16.88
C THR A 545 -21.15 -32.59 17.78
N THR A 546 -22.20 -33.34 17.50
CA THR A 546 -22.39 -34.70 18.02
C THR A 546 -21.25 -35.54 17.49
N ALA A 547 -20.29 -35.85 18.36
CA ALA A 547 -19.34 -36.93 18.14
C ALA A 547 -20.10 -38.26 18.23
N THR A 548 -20.87 -38.61 17.19
CA THR A 548 -21.32 -39.99 16.98
C THR A 548 -20.17 -40.75 16.33
N ALA A 549 -19.35 -41.37 17.17
CA ALA A 549 -18.55 -42.52 16.79
C ALA A 549 -19.52 -43.68 16.48
N THR A 550 -19.92 -43.84 15.23
CA THR A 550 -20.58 -45.06 14.77
C THR A 550 -19.51 -46.14 14.62
N ALA A 551 -19.45 -47.02 15.62
CA ALA A 551 -18.90 -48.35 15.47
C ALA A 551 -19.80 -49.17 14.55
N THR A 552 -19.26 -49.66 13.45
CA THR A 552 -19.81 -50.81 12.72
C THR A 552 -18.67 -51.76 12.40
N ALA A 553 -18.75 -52.93 13.03
CA ALA A 553 -17.89 -54.09 12.79
C ALA A 553 -18.35 -54.87 11.55
N LEU A 554 -17.49 -55.83 11.15
CA LEU A 554 -17.57 -56.84 10.07
C LEU A 554 -16.75 -56.44 8.83
N GLY A 555 -15.65 -57.12 8.46
CA GLY A 555 -14.99 -58.31 8.99
C GLY A 555 -13.83 -58.72 8.07
N GLY A 556 -12.98 -59.64 8.54
CA GLY A 556 -12.22 -60.55 7.67
C GLY A 556 -10.80 -60.15 7.24
N ALA A 557 -9.83 -60.57 8.05
CA ALA A 557 -8.56 -61.20 7.67
C ALA A 557 -7.68 -60.55 6.57
N THR A 558 -6.48 -60.10 6.93
CA THR A 558 -5.24 -60.91 6.86
C THR A 558 -4.01 -60.07 7.21
N ASN A 559 -3.04 -60.75 7.82
CA ASN A 559 -1.73 -60.26 8.26
C ASN A 559 -0.98 -59.50 7.15
N THR A 560 -0.27 -58.43 7.53
CA THR A 560 1.11 -58.23 7.10
C THR A 560 1.86 -57.26 8.02
N GLU A 561 3.09 -57.66 8.27
CA GLU A 561 4.10 -57.22 9.23
C GLU A 561 4.40 -55.72 9.28
N TYR A 562 4.64 -55.27 10.52
CA TYR A 562 5.54 -54.16 10.83
C TYR A 562 6.96 -54.50 10.34
N VAL A 563 7.55 -53.61 9.54
CA VAL A 563 8.99 -53.41 9.53
C VAL A 563 9.26 -51.94 9.88
N VAL A 564 9.77 -51.79 11.10
CA VAL A 564 10.55 -50.64 11.56
C VAL A 564 11.87 -50.63 10.80
N ASN A 565 12.32 -49.49 10.28
CA ASN A 565 13.67 -48.99 10.54
C ASN A 565 14.00 -47.67 9.79
N HIS A 566 14.65 -46.81 10.58
CA HIS A 566 15.46 -45.62 10.28
C HIS A 566 14.78 -44.29 9.97
#